data_AF-A0A8T4NZ24-F1
#
_entry.id   AF-A0A8T4NZ24-F1
#
_cell.length_a   1.000
_cell.length_b   1.000
_cell.length_c   1.000
_cell.angle_alpha   90.00
_cell.angle_beta   90.00
_cell.angle_gamma   90.00
#
_symmetry.space_group_name_H-M   'P 1'
#
loop_
_entity.id
_entity.type
_entity.pdbx_description
1 polymer ?
#
loop_
_entity_poly.entity_id
_entity_poly.type
_entity_poly.pdbx_seq_one_letter_code
_entity_poly.pdbx_strand_id
1 'polypeptide(L)'
;MLTDLVSFDCDGKAMGFSRYVKVEIITASSSKELEKKINKSKNNLIIVRGGILNRAILEKKKVDILTSTENIDKQDSLHYRNSGLNHVLCKIAYKNNIAIAFNFNDLLKAKGIERSILIGRMSQNVRLCRKYKLITVLASFATAKLELKNTYDLKSFGILLGMTPKEAKESLSNINTILEEKKYNLSNGLKLLKEKGL
;
A
#
# COMPACT_ATOMS: atom_id res chain seq x y z
N MET A 1 0.64 14.90 -5.30
CA MET A 1 1.30 15.68 -4.22
C MET A 1 2.53 14.87 -3.84
N LEU A 2 3.70 15.34 -4.27
CA LEU A 2 4.98 14.68 -4.02
C LEU A 2 5.41 14.99 -2.59
N THR A 3 5.62 13.97 -1.78
CA THR A 3 6.41 14.08 -0.54
C THR A 3 7.30 12.86 -0.46
N ASP A 4 8.45 12.97 -1.13
CA ASP A 4 9.61 12.16 -0.85
C ASP A 4 10.06 12.45 0.58
N LEU A 5 10.39 11.41 1.35
CA LEU A 5 11.11 11.61 2.60
C LEU A 5 12.60 11.45 2.28
N VAL A 6 13.24 12.58 2.00
CA VAL A 6 14.69 12.68 1.89
C VAL A 6 15.20 13.44 3.10
N SER A 7 15.96 12.77 3.95
CA SER A 7 16.80 13.46 4.94
C SER A 7 18.18 13.66 4.32
N PHE A 8 18.50 14.91 4.00
CA PHE A 8 19.88 15.34 3.77
C PHE A 8 20.41 15.88 5.10
N ASP A 9 21.62 15.49 5.47
CA ASP A 9 22.41 16.28 6.41
C ASP A 9 22.92 17.54 5.68
N CYS A 10 23.13 18.60 6.46
CA CYS A 10 23.47 19.96 6.03
C CYS A 10 24.76 20.07 5.18
N ASP A 11 25.49 18.97 4.97
CA ASP A 11 26.74 18.90 4.19
C ASP A 11 26.64 17.99 2.95
N GLY A 12 25.44 17.67 2.46
CA GLY A 12 25.24 17.07 1.13
C GLY A 12 25.79 15.65 0.94
N LYS A 13 26.25 14.96 1.99
CA LYS A 13 26.54 13.52 1.93
C LYS A 13 25.25 12.72 2.16
N ALA A 14 24.88 11.90 1.18
CA ALA A 14 23.76 10.97 1.30
C ALA A 14 23.99 10.02 2.49
N MET A 15 23.17 10.12 3.54
CA MET A 15 23.23 9.23 4.70
C MET A 15 22.91 7.78 4.28
N GLY A 16 23.88 6.93 3.97
CA GLY A 16 23.82 5.46 4.15
C GLY A 16 22.65 4.65 3.57
N PHE A 17 21.75 5.22 2.75
CA PHE A 17 20.59 4.50 2.21
C PHE A 17 20.99 3.67 0.99
N SER A 18 20.69 2.37 1.00
CA SER A 18 21.03 1.44 -0.09
C SER A 18 20.12 1.53 -1.32
N ARG A 19 18.89 2.03 -1.15
CA ARG A 19 17.89 2.09 -2.23
C ARG A 19 16.88 3.22 -2.02
N TYR A 20 16.65 4.00 -3.07
CA TYR A 20 15.59 4.99 -3.16
C TYR A 20 14.60 4.59 -4.25
N VAL A 21 13.31 4.73 -3.98
CA VAL A 21 12.24 4.50 -4.96
C VAL A 21 11.26 5.66 -4.89
N LYS A 22 11.08 6.34 -6.02
CA LYS A 22 10.05 7.36 -6.17
C LYS A 22 8.69 6.67 -6.30
N VAL A 23 7.76 7.04 -5.42
CA VAL A 23 6.41 6.48 -5.39
C VAL A 23 5.41 7.61 -5.61
N GLU A 24 4.40 7.37 -6.44
CA GLU A 24 3.28 8.30 -6.61
C GLU A 24 2.04 7.70 -5.94
N ILE A 25 1.48 8.43 -4.97
CA ILE A 25 0.20 8.09 -4.34
C ILE A 25 -0.89 8.87 -5.05
N ILE A 26 -1.75 8.15 -5.77
CA ILE A 26 -2.84 8.71 -6.56
C ILE A 26 -4.11 8.74 -5.71
N THR A 27 -4.73 9.91 -5.64
CA THR A 27 -6.10 10.11 -5.15
C THR A 27 -7.00 10.52 -6.30
N ALA A 28 -8.24 10.06 -6.32
CA ALA A 28 -9.22 10.42 -7.34
C ALA A 28 -10.62 10.42 -6.75
N SER A 29 -11.47 11.34 -7.22
CA SER A 29 -12.87 11.43 -6.79
C SER A 29 -13.82 10.72 -7.76
N SER A 30 -13.38 10.49 -9.00
CA SER A 30 -14.15 9.83 -10.06
C SER A 30 -13.34 8.77 -10.80
N SER A 31 -14.03 7.76 -11.36
CA SER A 31 -13.42 6.70 -12.17
C SER A 31 -12.68 7.25 -13.40
N LYS A 32 -13.22 8.26 -14.07
CA LYS A 32 -12.56 8.90 -15.23
C LYS A 32 -11.28 9.63 -14.84
N GLU A 33 -11.29 10.30 -13.69
CA GLU A 33 -10.12 11.02 -13.17
C GLU A 33 -9.03 10.03 -12.76
N LEU A 34 -9.42 8.94 -12.10
CA LEU A 34 -8.53 7.84 -11.74
C LEU A 34 -7.80 7.29 -12.96
N GLU A 35 -8.53 7.00 -14.04
CA GLU A 35 -7.93 6.48 -15.28
C GLU A 35 -6.93 7.45 -15.90
N LYS A 36 -7.25 8.76 -15.95
CA LYS A 36 -6.34 9.79 -16.45
C LYS A 36 -5.06 9.85 -15.62
N LYS A 37 -5.16 9.82 -14.29
CA LYS A 37 -4.01 9.86 -13.38
C LYS A 37 -3.14 8.60 -13.50
N ILE A 38 -3.76 7.41 -13.53
CA ILE A 38 -3.03 6.13 -13.73
C ILE A 38 -2.30 6.14 -15.07
N ASN A 39 -2.94 6.57 -16.16
CA ASN A 39 -2.33 6.58 -17.49
C ASN A 39 -1.23 7.63 -17.63
N LYS A 40 -1.32 8.75 -16.90
CA LYS A 40 -0.27 9.77 -16.88
C LYS A 40 0.95 9.34 -16.06
N SER A 41 0.77 8.45 -15.07
CA SER A 41 1.85 7.99 -14.21
C SER A 41 2.83 7.14 -15.03
N LYS A 42 4.10 7.54 -15.00
CA LYS A 42 5.23 6.79 -15.58
C LYS A 42 6.04 6.07 -14.51
N ASN A 43 5.55 6.05 -13.27
CA ASN A 43 6.33 5.60 -12.12
C ASN A 43 6.40 4.07 -12.04
N ASN A 44 7.50 3.60 -11.46
CA ASN A 44 7.72 2.17 -11.25
C ASN A 44 6.68 1.59 -10.29
N LEU A 45 6.21 2.33 -9.28
CA LEU A 45 5.20 1.84 -8.34
C LEU A 45 4.01 2.80 -8.28
N ILE A 46 2.83 2.27 -8.57
CA ILE A 46 1.55 2.99 -8.58
C ILE A 46 0.75 2.55 -7.37
N ILE A 47 0.67 3.44 -6.38
CA ILE A 47 -0.18 3.26 -5.19
C ILE A 47 -1.41 4.14 -5.35
N VAL A 48 -2.59 3.57 -5.15
CA VAL A 48 -3.84 4.33 -5.21
C VAL A 48 -4.53 4.30 -3.86
N ARG A 49 -4.94 5.47 -3.38
CA ARG A 49 -5.78 5.59 -2.19
C ARG A 49 -7.22 5.22 -2.54
N GLY A 50 -7.76 4.27 -1.80
CA GLY A 50 -9.08 3.72 -1.94
C GLY A 50 -10.18 4.56 -1.29
N GLY A 51 -11.25 3.86 -0.90
CA GLY A 51 -12.50 4.37 -0.38
C GLY A 51 -13.66 3.92 -1.26
N ILE A 52 -14.50 4.86 -1.69
CA ILE A 52 -15.67 4.56 -2.54
C ILE A 52 -15.25 3.89 -3.87
N LEU A 53 -14.06 4.21 -4.38
CA LEU A 53 -13.55 3.71 -5.67
C LEU A 53 -12.79 2.38 -5.59
N ASN A 54 -12.77 1.67 -4.45
CA ASN A 54 -12.02 0.42 -4.27
C ASN A 54 -12.23 -0.58 -5.42
N ARG A 55 -13.49 -0.79 -5.84
CA ARG A 55 -13.81 -1.71 -6.94
C ARG A 55 -13.18 -1.28 -8.25
N ALA A 56 -13.36 -0.02 -8.63
CA ALA A 56 -12.83 0.51 -9.88
C ALA A 56 -11.31 0.43 -9.92
N ILE A 57 -10.64 0.63 -8.78
CA ILE A 57 -9.18 0.50 -8.65
C ILE A 57 -8.76 -0.96 -8.84
N LEU A 58 -9.41 -1.89 -8.14
CA LEU A 58 -9.06 -3.31 -8.19
C LEU A 58 -9.25 -3.94 -9.58
N GLU A 59 -10.19 -3.43 -10.38
CA GLU A 59 -10.40 -3.88 -11.75
C GLU A 59 -9.28 -3.46 -12.72
N LYS A 60 -8.43 -2.49 -12.35
CA LYS A 60 -7.32 -1.99 -13.20
C LYS A 60 -6.00 -2.68 -12.89
N LYS A 61 -5.52 -3.52 -13.83
CA LYS A 61 -4.23 -4.22 -13.75
C LYS A 61 -2.97 -3.34 -13.66
N LYS A 62 -3.08 -2.03 -13.94
CA LYS A 62 -1.94 -1.10 -13.86
C LYS A 62 -1.59 -0.67 -12.43
N VAL A 63 -2.50 -0.92 -11.47
CA VAL A 63 -2.31 -0.53 -10.08
C VAL A 63 -1.62 -1.66 -9.33
N ASP A 64 -0.63 -1.33 -8.52
CA ASP A 64 0.14 -2.36 -7.79
C ASP A 64 -0.34 -2.52 -6.35
N ILE A 65 -0.66 -1.39 -5.72
CA ILE A 65 -1.01 -1.35 -4.31
C ILE A 65 -2.25 -0.47 -4.13
N LEU A 66 -3.26 -1.02 -3.46
CA LEU A 66 -4.42 -0.30 -2.98
C LEU A 66 -4.26 -0.04 -1.48
N THR A 67 -4.37 1.21 -1.05
CA THR A 67 -4.30 1.62 0.36
C THR A 67 -5.62 2.22 0.84
N SER A 68 -5.83 2.29 2.15
CA SER A 68 -6.95 3.01 2.78
C SER A 68 -8.34 2.51 2.35
N THR A 69 -8.48 1.20 2.19
CA THR A 69 -9.71 0.54 1.74
C THR A 69 -10.91 0.80 2.66
N GLU A 70 -10.63 0.95 3.95
CA GLU A 70 -11.55 1.11 5.07
C GLU A 70 -12.16 2.51 5.18
N ASN A 71 -11.61 3.48 4.44
CA ASN A 71 -12.05 4.86 4.48
C ASN A 71 -13.29 5.05 3.59
N ILE A 72 -14.43 4.59 4.10
CA ILE A 72 -15.72 4.61 3.42
C ILE A 72 -16.76 5.27 4.31
N ASP A 73 -17.47 6.24 3.72
CA ASP A 73 -18.60 6.95 4.33
C ASP A 73 -19.87 6.09 4.33
N LYS A 74 -19.77 4.87 4.85
CA LYS A 74 -20.90 3.96 5.07
C LYS A 74 -20.85 3.48 6.50
N GLN A 75 -21.98 3.54 7.21
CA GLN A 75 -22.06 2.99 8.57
C GLN A 75 -21.89 1.48 8.55
N ASP A 76 -21.31 0.90 9.59
CA ASP A 76 -21.16 -0.56 9.70
C ASP A 76 -22.55 -1.24 9.82
N SER A 77 -22.67 -2.45 9.26
CA SER A 77 -23.89 -3.26 9.39
C SER A 77 -23.91 -3.98 10.74
N LEU A 78 -25.08 -4.45 11.18
CA LEU A 78 -25.21 -5.27 12.38
C LEU A 78 -24.36 -6.55 12.33
N HIS A 79 -24.17 -7.12 11.13
CA HIS A 79 -23.48 -8.41 10.97
C HIS A 79 -22.02 -8.29 10.53
N TYR A 80 -21.61 -7.16 9.94
CA TYR A 80 -20.26 -6.99 9.41
C TYR A 80 -19.88 -5.52 9.32
N ARG A 81 -18.58 -5.24 9.36
CA ARG A 81 -18.06 -3.88 9.20
C ARG A 81 -17.96 -3.53 7.72
N ASN A 82 -18.28 -2.29 7.38
CA ASN A 82 -18.13 -1.78 6.03
C ASN A 82 -16.66 -1.39 5.78
N SER A 83 -15.80 -2.40 5.69
CA SER A 83 -14.34 -2.26 5.60
C SER A 83 -13.81 -2.04 4.18
N GLY A 84 -14.69 -2.00 3.18
CA GLY A 84 -14.34 -1.71 1.80
C GLY A 84 -13.77 -2.85 0.98
N LEU A 85 -13.56 -4.01 1.60
CA LEU A 85 -13.30 -5.26 0.92
C LEU A 85 -14.43 -6.25 1.17
N ASN A 86 -14.67 -7.08 0.17
CA ASN A 86 -15.54 -8.25 0.26
C ASN A 86 -14.90 -9.40 -0.52
N HIS A 87 -15.53 -10.57 -0.49
CA HIS A 87 -15.00 -11.76 -1.17
C HIS A 87 -14.81 -11.59 -2.68
N VAL A 88 -15.67 -10.84 -3.37
CA VAL A 88 -15.56 -10.58 -4.82
C VAL A 88 -14.34 -9.70 -5.10
N LEU A 89 -14.21 -8.59 -4.36
CA LEU A 89 -13.10 -7.66 -4.49
C LEU A 89 -11.76 -8.35 -4.17
N CYS A 90 -11.72 -9.22 -3.16
CA CYS A 90 -10.52 -9.99 -2.87
C CYS A 90 -10.13 -10.91 -4.02
N LYS A 91 -11.09 -11.61 -4.65
CA LYS A 91 -10.80 -12.44 -5.83
C LYS A 91 -10.27 -11.62 -7.00
N ILE A 92 -10.81 -10.41 -7.22
CA ILE A 92 -10.33 -9.50 -8.26
C ILE A 92 -8.90 -9.04 -7.95
N ALA A 93 -8.64 -8.64 -6.69
CA ALA A 93 -7.31 -8.23 -6.24
C ALA A 93 -6.27 -9.33 -6.46
N TYR A 94 -6.59 -10.58 -6.07
CA TYR A 94 -5.74 -11.74 -6.30
C TYR A 94 -5.48 -11.97 -7.80
N LYS A 95 -6.53 -11.96 -8.62
CA LYS A 95 -6.43 -12.17 -10.08
C LYS A 95 -5.56 -11.11 -10.77
N ASN A 96 -5.63 -9.87 -10.31
CA ASN A 96 -4.89 -8.75 -10.90
C ASN A 96 -3.53 -8.50 -10.22
N ASN A 97 -3.11 -9.36 -9.27
CA ASN A 97 -1.89 -9.22 -8.49
C ASN A 97 -1.76 -7.85 -7.80
N ILE A 98 -2.87 -7.34 -7.25
CA ILE A 98 -2.90 -6.04 -6.55
C ILE A 98 -2.75 -6.31 -5.05
N ALA A 99 -1.71 -5.74 -4.46
CA ALA A 99 -1.47 -5.84 -3.03
C ALA A 99 -2.36 -4.86 -2.25
N ILE A 100 -2.73 -5.25 -1.03
CA ILE A 100 -3.51 -4.40 -0.11
C ILE A 100 -2.57 -3.84 0.94
N ALA A 101 -2.45 -2.52 1.01
CA ALA A 101 -1.65 -1.84 2.01
C ALA A 101 -2.51 -1.33 3.19
N PHE A 102 -2.02 -1.55 4.40
CA PHE A 102 -2.58 -0.96 5.61
C PHE A 102 -1.79 0.28 5.98
N ASN A 103 -2.49 1.40 6.04
CA ASN A 103 -1.90 2.69 6.26
C ASN A 103 -1.98 3.10 7.73
N PHE A 104 -0.82 3.17 8.41
CA PHE A 104 -0.78 3.61 9.80
C PHE A 104 -1.12 5.09 9.99
N ASN A 105 -0.84 5.95 9.00
CA ASN A 105 -1.13 7.39 9.08
C ASN A 105 -2.63 7.67 9.19
N ASP A 106 -3.48 6.83 8.60
CA ASP A 106 -4.94 7.00 8.72
C ASP A 106 -5.39 6.81 10.18
N LEU A 107 -4.76 5.89 10.93
CA LEU A 107 -4.99 5.77 12.38
C LEU A 107 -4.42 6.94 13.17
N LEU A 108 -3.22 7.42 12.81
CA LEU A 108 -2.60 8.56 13.49
C LEU A 108 -3.50 9.80 13.41
N LYS A 109 -4.11 10.04 12.25
CA LYS A 109 -4.96 11.20 11.98
C LYS A 109 -6.36 11.07 12.55
N ALA A 110 -6.95 9.87 12.57
CA ALA A 110 -8.27 9.64 13.16
C ALA A 110 -8.26 9.79 14.69
N LYS A 111 -9.38 10.21 15.28
CA LYS A 111 -9.52 10.42 16.73
C LYS A 111 -10.76 9.73 17.30
N GLY A 112 -10.70 9.37 18.59
CA GLY A 112 -11.85 8.83 19.34
C GLY A 112 -12.50 7.61 18.65
N ILE A 113 -13.81 7.71 18.45
CA ILE A 113 -14.64 6.64 17.87
C ILE A 113 -14.23 6.31 16.43
N GLU A 114 -13.83 7.29 15.63
CA GLU A 114 -13.40 7.05 14.25
C GLU A 114 -12.20 6.10 14.20
N ARG A 115 -11.23 6.30 15.10
CA ARG A 115 -10.04 5.45 15.19
C ARG A 115 -10.40 4.00 15.54
N SER A 116 -11.35 3.78 16.44
CA SER A 116 -11.78 2.43 16.82
C SER A 116 -12.55 1.72 15.68
N ILE A 117 -13.34 2.47 14.91
CA ILE A 117 -14.00 1.97 13.70
C ILE A 117 -12.96 1.55 12.67
N LEU A 118 -11.97 2.41 12.38
CA LEU A 118 -10.90 2.12 11.41
C LEU A 118 -10.10 0.87 11.80
N ILE A 119 -9.70 0.74 13.06
CA ILE A 119 -8.96 -0.44 13.55
C ILE A 119 -9.74 -1.72 13.26
N GLY A 120 -11.02 -1.77 13.59
CA GLY A 120 -11.78 -2.99 13.38
C GLY A 120 -12.13 -3.26 11.91
N ARG A 121 -12.29 -2.21 11.07
CA ARG A 121 -12.40 -2.38 9.61
C ARG A 121 -11.12 -2.94 9.01
N MET A 122 -9.97 -2.39 9.39
CA MET A 122 -8.67 -2.92 8.99
C MET A 122 -8.48 -4.36 9.48
N SER A 123 -8.89 -4.69 10.71
CA SER A 123 -8.82 -6.05 11.23
C SER A 123 -9.68 -7.05 10.43
N GLN A 124 -10.88 -6.63 10.02
CA GLN A 124 -11.70 -7.42 9.10
C GLN A 124 -11.00 -7.62 7.75
N ASN A 125 -10.36 -6.57 7.22
CA ASN A 125 -9.61 -6.66 5.97
C ASN A 125 -8.40 -7.59 6.09
N VAL A 126 -7.69 -7.64 7.23
CA VAL A 126 -6.63 -8.62 7.48
C VAL A 126 -7.16 -10.05 7.37
N ARG A 127 -8.32 -10.33 7.99
CA ARG A 127 -8.95 -11.66 7.91
C ARG A 127 -9.32 -12.04 6.47
N LEU A 128 -9.85 -11.09 5.69
CA LEU A 128 -10.17 -11.29 4.28
C LEU A 128 -8.90 -11.52 3.44
N CYS A 129 -7.87 -10.70 3.62
CA CYS A 129 -6.60 -10.84 2.90
C CYS A 129 -5.96 -12.20 3.17
N ARG A 130 -5.95 -12.65 4.43
CA ARG A 130 -5.47 -13.99 4.80
C ARG A 130 -6.27 -15.10 4.10
N LYS A 131 -7.60 -15.02 4.16
CA LYS A 131 -8.50 -16.03 3.56
C LYS A 131 -8.30 -16.17 2.05
N TYR A 132 -8.10 -15.05 1.36
CA TYR A 132 -7.93 -15.00 -0.10
C TYR A 132 -6.47 -14.95 -0.56
N LYS A 133 -5.51 -15.15 0.36
CA LYS A 133 -4.06 -15.16 0.10
C LYS A 133 -3.58 -13.92 -0.67
N LEU A 134 -4.10 -12.75 -0.27
CA LEU A 134 -3.67 -11.49 -0.86
C LEU A 134 -2.30 -11.07 -0.31
N ILE A 135 -1.48 -10.49 -1.18
CA ILE A 135 -0.26 -9.82 -0.76
C ILE A 135 -0.68 -8.60 0.07
N THR A 136 -0.15 -8.51 1.30
CA THR A 136 -0.38 -7.36 2.18
C THR A 136 0.89 -6.56 2.33
N VAL A 137 0.75 -5.25 2.52
CA VAL A 137 1.88 -4.35 2.80
C VAL A 137 1.58 -3.51 4.04
N LEU A 138 2.51 -3.46 4.99
CA LEU A 138 2.47 -2.54 6.13
C LEU A 138 3.40 -1.37 5.86
N ALA A 139 2.89 -0.15 5.96
CA ALA A 139 3.72 1.05 5.86
C ALA A 139 3.15 2.20 6.68
N SER A 140 4.03 3.13 7.06
CA SER A 140 3.63 4.33 7.80
C SER A 140 2.81 5.28 6.94
N PHE A 141 3.11 5.40 5.64
CA PHE A 141 2.60 6.45 4.72
C PHE A 141 2.64 7.85 5.35
N ALA A 142 3.76 8.15 6.01
CA ALA A 142 4.03 9.44 6.62
C ALA A 142 4.08 10.54 5.55
N THR A 143 3.33 11.62 5.78
CA THR A 143 3.36 12.87 5.00
C THR A 143 4.30 13.91 5.62
N ALA A 144 4.66 13.74 6.90
CA ALA A 144 5.60 14.58 7.62
C ALA A 144 6.62 13.73 8.40
N LYS A 145 7.79 14.31 8.71
CA LYS A 145 8.89 13.61 9.42
C LYS A 145 8.46 12.95 10.73
N LEU A 146 7.58 13.60 11.50
CA LEU A 146 7.10 13.10 12.80
C LEU A 146 6.09 11.94 12.70
N GLU A 147 5.50 11.74 11.52
CA GLU A 147 4.56 10.65 11.26
C GLU A 147 5.26 9.33 10.95
N LEU A 148 6.59 9.35 10.78
CA LEU A 148 7.37 8.13 10.62
C LEU A 148 7.26 7.24 11.86
N LYS A 149 7.31 5.93 11.60
CA LYS A 149 7.33 4.89 12.62
C LYS A 149 8.40 3.89 12.31
N ASN A 150 8.98 3.35 13.37
CA ASN A 150 9.97 2.30 13.25
C ASN A 150 9.28 0.99 12.78
N THR A 151 10.08 0.02 12.37
CA THR A 151 9.58 -1.27 11.87
C THR A 151 8.92 -2.12 12.97
N TYR A 152 9.36 -1.99 14.23
CA TYR A 152 8.80 -2.71 15.37
C TYR A 152 7.38 -2.25 15.72
N ASP A 153 7.12 -0.94 15.66
CA ASP A 153 5.83 -0.30 15.85
C ASP A 153 4.88 -0.71 14.74
N LEU A 154 5.34 -0.68 13.48
CA LEU A 154 4.55 -1.12 12.34
C LEU A 154 4.23 -2.62 12.41
N LYS A 155 5.18 -3.44 12.86
CA LYS A 155 4.94 -4.88 13.11
C LYS A 155 3.89 -5.07 14.21
N SER A 156 4.00 -4.33 15.31
CA SER A 156 3.05 -4.36 16.43
C SER A 156 1.67 -3.90 15.98
N PHE A 157 1.60 -2.91 15.10
CA PHE A 157 0.37 -2.49 14.45
C PHE A 157 -0.26 -3.60 13.61
N GLY A 158 0.52 -4.30 12.78
CA GLY A 158 0.02 -5.48 12.05
C GLY A 158 -0.57 -6.54 12.97
N ILE A 159 0.13 -6.84 14.08
CA ILE A 159 -0.33 -7.81 15.09
C ILE A 159 -1.63 -7.32 15.76
N LEU A 160 -1.73 -6.03 16.10
CA LEU A 160 -2.94 -5.41 16.64
C LEU A 160 -4.13 -5.58 15.70
N LEU A 161 -3.93 -5.45 14.39
CA LEU A 161 -4.97 -5.69 13.39
C LEU A 161 -5.36 -7.18 13.26
N GLY A 162 -4.60 -8.08 13.88
CA GLY A 162 -4.87 -9.52 13.91
C GLY A 162 -3.99 -10.33 12.95
N MET A 163 -2.87 -9.78 12.47
CA MET A 163 -1.84 -10.55 11.77
C MET A 163 -1.05 -11.42 12.75
N THR A 164 -0.51 -12.54 12.27
CA THR A 164 0.51 -13.28 13.03
C THR A 164 1.84 -12.51 13.00
N PRO A 165 2.76 -12.72 13.96
CA PRO A 165 4.07 -12.07 13.93
C PRO A 165 4.88 -12.33 12.66
N LYS A 166 4.66 -13.50 12.02
CA LYS A 166 5.25 -13.87 10.74
C LYS A 166 4.64 -13.07 9.59
N GLU A 167 3.30 -13.05 9.48
CA GLU A 167 2.59 -12.28 8.46
C GLU A 167 2.95 -10.78 8.54
N ALA A 168 3.01 -10.21 9.75
CA ALA A 168 3.38 -8.81 9.92
C ALA A 168 4.82 -8.53 9.45
N LYS A 169 5.76 -9.46 9.71
CA LYS A 169 7.14 -9.36 9.22
C LYS A 169 7.19 -9.46 7.68
N GLU A 170 6.48 -10.43 7.11
CA GLU A 170 6.38 -10.61 5.66
C GLU A 170 5.77 -9.38 4.98
N SER A 171 4.71 -8.82 5.56
CA SER A 171 4.02 -7.63 5.06
C SER A 171 4.95 -6.40 4.96
N LEU A 172 5.92 -6.26 5.88
CA LEU A 172 6.94 -5.21 5.80
C LEU A 172 7.96 -5.47 4.67
N SER A 173 8.27 -6.73 4.38
CA SER A 173 9.23 -7.10 3.31
C SER A 173 8.61 -7.19 1.91
N ASN A 174 7.30 -7.43 1.79
CA ASN A 174 6.61 -7.66 0.52
C ASN A 174 6.76 -6.50 -0.48
N ILE A 175 6.99 -5.28 0.02
CA ILE A 175 7.25 -4.12 -0.85
C ILE A 175 8.48 -4.33 -1.74
N ASN A 176 9.53 -5.00 -1.24
CA ASN A 176 10.73 -5.28 -2.02
C ASN A 176 10.43 -6.30 -3.13
N THR A 177 9.65 -7.33 -2.82
CA THR A 177 9.23 -8.35 -3.79
C THR A 177 8.40 -7.74 -4.92
N ILE A 178 7.43 -6.89 -4.61
CA ILE A 178 6.61 -6.18 -5.62
C ILE A 178 7.51 -5.34 -6.53
N LEU A 179 8.49 -4.64 -5.95
CA LEU A 179 9.43 -3.82 -6.73
C LEU A 179 10.37 -4.66 -7.60
N GLU A 180 10.77 -5.84 -7.15
CA GLU A 180 11.58 -6.79 -7.91
C GLU A 180 10.81 -7.37 -9.08
N GLU A 181 9.59 -7.89 -8.85
CA GLU A 181 8.70 -8.40 -9.90
C GLU A 181 8.50 -7.36 -11.01
N LYS A 182 8.33 -6.09 -10.64
CA LYS A 182 8.23 -5.01 -11.61
C LYS A 182 9.51 -4.75 -12.40
N LYS A 183 10.68 -4.78 -11.75
CA LYS A 183 11.96 -4.67 -12.48
C LYS A 183 12.12 -5.81 -13.48
N TYR A 184 11.79 -7.04 -13.08
CA TYR A 184 11.86 -8.20 -13.97
C TYR A 184 10.86 -8.07 -15.14
N ASN A 185 9.67 -7.52 -14.89
CA ASN A 185 8.70 -7.22 -15.95
C ASN A 185 9.14 -6.08 -16.88
N LEU A 186 9.90 -5.08 -16.40
CA LEU A 186 10.57 -4.10 -17.26
C LEU A 186 11.71 -4.73 -18.10
N SER A 187 12.29 -5.85 -17.64
CA SER A 187 13.45 -6.51 -18.25
C SER A 187 13.15 -7.58 -19.29
N ASN A 188 11.88 -7.96 -19.52
CA ASN A 188 11.51 -8.86 -20.63
C ASN A 188 11.80 -8.25 -22.02
N GLY A 189 12.34 -7.03 -22.10
CA GLY A 189 12.89 -6.40 -23.31
C GLY A 189 14.37 -6.00 -23.25
N LEU A 190 15.10 -6.23 -22.15
CA LEU A 190 16.52 -5.87 -22.04
C LEU A 190 17.32 -6.97 -21.35
N LYS A 191 17.93 -7.85 -22.16
CA LYS A 191 19.11 -8.62 -21.75
C LYS A 191 20.19 -7.62 -21.33
N LEU A 192 20.61 -7.66 -20.07
CA LEU A 192 21.86 -7.04 -19.66
C LEU A 192 22.98 -7.65 -20.51
N LEU A 193 23.59 -6.83 -21.37
CA LEU A 193 24.93 -7.11 -21.87
C LEU A 193 25.80 -7.21 -20.61
N LYS A 194 26.30 -8.41 -20.31
CA LYS A 194 27.42 -8.56 -19.39
C LYS A 194 28.51 -7.64 -19.92
N GLU A 195 28.85 -6.58 -19.20
CA GLU A 195 30.11 -5.89 -19.43
C GLU A 195 31.20 -6.93 -19.18
N LYS A 196 31.78 -7.40 -20.29
CA LYS A 196 33.06 -8.08 -20.28
C LYS A 196 34.09 -7.05 -19.84
N GLY A 197 34.70 -7.30 -18.68
CA GLY A 197 36.09 -7.00 -18.36
C GLY A 197 36.59 -5.57 -18.53
N LEU A 198 37.08 -5.00 -17.43
CA LEU A 198 38.46 -4.54 -17.29
C LEU A 198 38.84 -4.54 -15.81
#